data_AF-A0A5R8LNC1-F1
#
_entry.id   AF-A0A5R8LNC1-F1
#
_cell.length_a   1.000
_cell.length_b   1.000
_cell.length_c   1.000
_cell.angle_alpha   90.00
_cell.angle_beta   90.00
_cell.angle_gamma   90.00
#
_symmetry.space_group_name_H-M   'P 1'
#
loop_
_entity.id
_entity.type
_entity.pdbx_description
1 polymer ?
#
loop_
_entity_poly.entity_id
_entity_poly.type
_entity_poly.pdbx_seq_one_letter_code
_entity_poly.pdbx_strand_id
1 'polypeptide(L)'
;MKTLTHFWDRIVFTVRFLRSHHFKPKFRKQLFFFAVLVPVCLVTIITGQHVEKPVPAATIFRTGTTLAKVNQSSHQPTSKVALNVTKQIDWQAPSENQPYPDLTQHPNLSLVVSLNKQRVFVKDGAKTLYTMYASTGIDDSTPHGHFKIQSERGYDFFNPEEQMGAHYYTSFYLHGTYLFHTVPTDINGQYIEAEAAKLGQKPGSHGCVRLSIPDAKWIFETVPTGTPVVIE
;
A
#
# COMPACT_ATOMS: atom_id res chain seq x y z
N MET A 1 -17.44 -22.58 -37.56
CA MET A 1 -17.13 -21.68 -36.41
C MET A 1 -17.63 -22.25 -35.08
N LYS A 2 -17.19 -23.45 -34.67
CA LYS A 2 -17.49 -24.05 -33.33
C LYS A 2 -16.35 -24.98 -32.85
N THR A 3 -15.10 -24.54 -32.96
CA THR A 3 -13.93 -25.34 -32.53
C THR A 3 -12.91 -24.57 -31.70
N LEU A 4 -13.06 -23.24 -31.56
CA LEU A 4 -12.13 -22.38 -30.81
C LEU A 4 -12.44 -22.24 -29.32
N THR A 5 -13.64 -22.64 -28.87
CA THR A 5 -14.05 -22.54 -27.46
C THR A 5 -13.45 -23.64 -26.58
N HIS A 6 -13.14 -24.82 -27.13
CA HIS A 6 -12.58 -25.92 -26.35
C HIS A 6 -11.09 -25.76 -26.00
N PHE A 7 -10.36 -24.87 -26.67
CA PHE A 7 -8.93 -24.67 -26.39
C PHE A 7 -8.72 -23.90 -25.08
N TRP A 8 -9.52 -22.86 -24.85
CA TRP A 8 -9.46 -22.05 -23.63
C TRP A 8 -9.92 -22.82 -22.39
N ASP A 9 -10.93 -23.67 -22.51
CA ASP A 9 -11.39 -24.53 -21.41
C ASP A 9 -10.30 -25.52 -20.96
N ARG A 10 -9.51 -26.06 -21.90
CA ARG A 10 -8.39 -26.96 -21.56
C ARG A 10 -7.23 -26.23 -20.90
N ILE A 11 -6.97 -24.98 -21.26
CA ILE A 11 -5.95 -24.14 -20.61
C ILE A 11 -6.38 -23.79 -19.18
N VAL A 12 -7.62 -23.35 -18.99
CA VAL A 12 -8.16 -22.99 -17.67
C VAL A 12 -8.21 -24.21 -16.73
N PHE A 13 -8.54 -25.40 -17.26
CA PHE A 13 -8.49 -26.65 -16.49
C PHE A 13 -7.07 -27.04 -16.07
N THR A 14 -6.08 -26.88 -16.95
CA THR A 14 -4.67 -27.17 -16.66
C THR A 14 -4.10 -26.23 -15.60
N VAL A 15 -4.46 -24.94 -15.64
CA VAL A 15 -4.05 -23.93 -14.65
C VAL A 15 -4.71 -24.17 -13.28
N ARG A 16 -5.98 -24.61 -13.25
CA ARG A 16 -6.66 -25.00 -11.99
C ARG A 16 -6.08 -26.29 -11.39
N PHE A 17 -5.68 -27.26 -12.21
CA PHE A 17 -5.04 -28.51 -11.74
C PHE A 17 -3.67 -28.26 -11.10
N LEU A 18 -2.87 -27.35 -11.66
CA LEU A 18 -1.57 -26.97 -11.10
C LEU A 18 -1.67 -26.15 -9.81
N ARG A 19 -2.83 -25.53 -9.54
CA ARG A 19 -3.10 -24.74 -8.33
C ARG A 19 -3.63 -25.56 -7.15
N SER A 20 -4.21 -26.75 -7.38
CA SER A 20 -4.80 -27.58 -6.30
C SER A 20 -3.88 -28.67 -5.76
N HIS A 21 -2.77 -29.00 -6.43
CA HIS A 21 -1.86 -30.05 -5.99
C HIS A 21 -0.54 -29.47 -5.44
N HIS A 22 -0.28 -29.72 -4.16
CA HIS A 22 0.97 -29.36 -3.47
C HIS A 22 2.14 -30.22 -4.00
N PHE A 23 2.76 -29.80 -5.10
CA PHE A 23 3.97 -30.44 -5.61
C PHE A 23 5.22 -30.02 -4.81
N LYS A 24 6.09 -31.00 -4.50
CA LYS A 24 7.38 -30.76 -3.83
C LYS A 24 8.23 -29.75 -4.64
N PRO A 25 8.97 -28.84 -3.98
CA PRO A 25 9.61 -27.68 -4.61
C PRO A 25 10.56 -28.00 -5.77
N LYS A 26 11.15 -29.22 -5.78
CA LYS A 26 12.01 -29.71 -6.86
C LYS A 26 11.28 -29.98 -8.18
N PHE A 27 10.01 -30.40 -8.14
CA PHE A 27 9.20 -30.67 -9.33
C PHE A 27 8.68 -29.39 -9.99
N ARG A 28 8.48 -28.32 -9.19
CA ARG A 28 8.03 -27.01 -9.68
C ARG A 28 9.07 -26.36 -10.60
N LYS A 29 10.36 -26.47 -10.28
CA LYS A 29 11.46 -25.89 -11.09
C LYS A 29 11.63 -26.58 -12.47
N GLN A 30 11.42 -27.90 -12.56
CA GLN A 30 11.50 -28.62 -13.83
C GLN A 30 10.32 -28.31 -14.76
N LEU A 31 9.11 -28.13 -14.21
CA LEU A 31 7.92 -27.81 -15.00
C LEU A 31 7.97 -26.40 -15.62
N PHE A 32 8.53 -25.41 -14.91
CA PHE A 32 8.78 -24.06 -15.45
C PHE A 32 9.84 -24.06 -16.57
N PHE A 33 10.84 -24.95 -16.50
CA PHE A 33 11.88 -25.06 -17.53
C PHE A 33 11.28 -25.48 -18.89
N PHE A 34 10.33 -26.42 -18.92
CA PHE A 34 9.68 -26.85 -20.17
C PHE A 34 8.58 -25.88 -20.67
N ALA A 35 7.92 -25.15 -19.76
CA ALA A 35 6.86 -24.21 -20.12
C ALA A 35 7.38 -22.87 -20.71
N VAL A 36 8.63 -22.47 -20.40
CA VAL A 36 9.20 -21.18 -20.84
C VAL A 36 10.22 -21.33 -21.97
N LEU A 37 10.99 -22.41 -22.05
CA LEU A 37 11.99 -22.59 -23.12
C LEU A 37 11.40 -23.04 -24.47
N VAL A 38 10.34 -23.85 -24.46
CA VAL A 38 9.74 -24.37 -25.71
C VAL A 38 9.03 -23.27 -26.54
N PRO A 39 8.34 -22.27 -25.94
CA PRO A 39 7.77 -21.17 -26.71
C PRO A 39 8.80 -20.14 -27.20
N VAL A 40 9.92 -19.95 -26.48
CA VAL A 40 10.97 -18.98 -26.85
C VAL A 40 11.72 -19.41 -28.13
N CYS A 41 11.88 -20.72 -28.37
CA CYS A 41 12.46 -21.23 -29.61
C CYS A 41 11.56 -21.09 -30.85
N LEU A 42 10.26 -20.82 -30.68
CA LEU A 42 9.31 -20.64 -31.80
C LEU A 42 9.16 -19.18 -32.24
N VAL A 43 9.52 -18.20 -31.38
CA VAL A 43 9.39 -16.76 -31.69
C VAL A 43 10.62 -16.20 -32.44
N THR A 44 11.77 -16.88 -32.41
CA THR A 44 12.99 -16.43 -33.10
C THR A 44 13.03 -16.72 -34.60
N ILE A 45 12.03 -17.43 -35.15
CA ILE A 45 11.99 -17.82 -36.57
C ILE A 45 11.17 -16.83 -37.43
N ILE A 46 10.42 -15.89 -36.85
CA ILE A 46 9.46 -15.04 -37.60
C ILE A 46 9.91 -13.56 -37.74
N THR A 47 11.06 -13.15 -37.19
CA THR A 47 11.55 -11.75 -37.29
C THR A 47 12.87 -11.60 -38.05
N GLY A 48 13.30 -12.63 -38.77
CA GLY A 48 14.52 -12.62 -39.57
C GLY A 48 14.25 -12.38 -41.05
N GLN A 49 13.71 -11.21 -41.43
CA GLN A 49 13.82 -10.64 -42.79
C GLN A 49 13.15 -9.26 -42.85
N HIS A 50 13.93 -8.20 -42.64
CA HIS A 50 13.94 -7.01 -43.50
C HIS A 50 15.11 -6.09 -43.10
N VAL A 51 16.05 -5.95 -44.03
CA VAL A 51 17.27 -5.15 -43.95
C VAL A 51 17.10 -3.91 -44.84
N GLU A 52 17.77 -2.82 -44.43
CA GLU A 52 18.04 -1.53 -45.12
C GLU A 52 16.92 -0.45 -45.05
N LYS A 53 17.15 0.86 -44.81
CA LYS A 53 18.31 1.79 -44.98
C LYS A 53 18.21 2.99 -44.01
N PRO A 54 19.32 3.72 -43.71
CA PRO A 54 19.32 4.99 -42.97
C PRO A 54 19.36 6.22 -43.91
N VAL A 55 18.62 7.28 -43.57
CA VAL A 55 18.67 8.64 -44.20
C VAL A 55 18.31 9.69 -43.11
N PRO A 56 18.62 11.00 -43.24
CA PRO A 56 19.69 11.66 -42.49
C PRO A 56 19.17 12.81 -41.59
N ALA A 57 20.12 13.39 -40.85
CA ALA A 57 19.97 14.48 -39.90
C ALA A 57 19.30 15.75 -40.45
N ALA A 58 18.41 16.34 -39.65
CA ALA A 58 17.87 17.68 -39.83
C ALA A 58 18.24 18.58 -38.63
N THR A 59 19.12 19.55 -38.95
CA THR A 59 19.09 20.98 -38.58
C THR A 59 18.98 21.37 -37.10
N ILE A 60 20.14 21.78 -36.56
CA ILE A 60 20.34 22.55 -35.34
C ILE A 60 19.85 24.00 -35.55
N PHE A 61 18.94 24.48 -34.71
CA PHE A 61 18.65 25.91 -34.56
C PHE A 61 19.58 26.51 -33.49
N ARG A 62 20.36 27.51 -33.88
CA ARG A 62 21.24 28.30 -33.01
C ARG A 62 20.54 29.61 -32.64
N THR A 63 20.42 29.86 -31.34
CA THR A 63 20.29 31.18 -30.72
C THR A 63 21.03 31.02 -29.39
N GLY A 64 22.15 31.68 -29.06
CA GLY A 64 22.54 33.05 -29.33
C GLY A 64 22.43 33.84 -28.02
N THR A 65 23.56 34.03 -27.33
CA THR A 65 23.85 35.04 -26.27
C THR A 65 23.03 34.93 -24.95
N THR A 66 23.53 35.11 -23.72
CA THR A 66 24.70 35.83 -23.17
C THR A 66 24.89 35.42 -21.71
N LEU A 67 26.14 35.34 -21.27
CA LEU A 67 26.55 35.31 -19.86
C LEU A 67 26.27 36.67 -19.21
N ALA A 68 25.61 36.67 -18.04
CA ALA A 68 25.64 37.80 -17.12
C ALA A 68 25.81 37.26 -15.69
N LYS A 69 27.01 37.47 -15.14
CA LYS A 69 27.40 37.25 -13.76
C LYS A 69 27.20 38.58 -13.02
N VAL A 70 26.35 38.60 -12.00
CA VAL A 70 26.31 39.68 -10.99
C VAL A 70 26.36 39.06 -9.61
N ASN A 71 27.20 39.66 -8.78
CA ASN A 71 27.70 39.17 -7.51
C ASN A 71 27.06 39.96 -6.34
N GLN A 72 26.83 39.27 -5.22
CA GLN A 72 26.85 39.74 -3.83
C GLN A 72 25.92 40.86 -3.30
N SER A 73 25.07 40.44 -2.34
CA SER A 73 24.88 40.95 -0.96
C SER A 73 24.45 42.41 -0.68
N SER A 74 23.32 42.60 0.04
CA SER A 74 23.31 43.30 1.34
C SER A 74 21.97 43.17 2.11
N HIS A 75 22.12 42.95 3.43
CA HIS A 75 21.31 43.27 4.62
C HIS A 75 19.76 43.35 4.69
N GLN A 76 19.25 42.64 5.72
CA GLN A 76 17.91 42.56 6.31
C GLN A 76 17.31 43.91 6.82
N PRO A 77 15.96 44.00 6.97
CA PRO A 77 15.36 43.77 8.29
C PRO A 77 14.00 43.01 8.31
N THR A 78 13.84 42.20 9.37
CA THR A 78 12.60 41.86 10.10
C THR A 78 11.38 41.27 9.38
N SER A 79 11.13 39.98 9.60
CA SER A 79 9.91 39.50 10.29
C SER A 79 10.11 38.08 10.78
N LYS A 80 9.94 37.88 12.08
CA LYS A 80 9.85 36.55 12.70
C LYS A 80 8.59 35.88 12.17
N VAL A 81 8.70 35.12 11.10
CA VAL A 81 7.70 34.10 10.80
C VAL A 81 7.88 33.04 11.87
N ALA A 82 7.01 33.05 12.87
CA ALA A 82 6.84 31.91 13.76
C ALA A 82 6.42 30.74 12.86
N LEU A 83 7.41 29.92 12.48
CA LEU A 83 7.16 28.61 11.92
C LEU A 83 6.42 27.85 13.01
N ASN A 84 5.11 27.68 12.85
CA ASN A 84 4.38 26.62 13.51
C ASN A 84 4.98 25.31 13.01
N VAL A 85 6.05 24.86 13.64
CA VAL A 85 6.59 23.52 13.45
C VAL A 85 5.54 22.60 14.06
N THR A 86 4.59 22.15 13.24
CA THR A 86 3.76 21.01 13.57
C THR A 86 4.71 19.88 13.93
N LYS A 87 4.71 19.48 15.21
CA LYS A 87 5.51 18.36 15.70
C LYS A 87 5.27 17.18 14.78
N GLN A 88 6.31 16.76 14.05
CA GLN A 88 6.24 15.61 13.14
C GLN A 88 5.83 14.37 13.94
N ILE A 89 4.81 13.66 13.45
CA ILE A 89 4.36 12.41 14.07
C ILE A 89 5.42 11.35 13.83
N ASP A 90 5.84 10.68 14.90
CA ASP A 90 6.71 9.51 14.83
C ASP A 90 5.87 8.27 14.55
N TRP A 91 5.86 7.83 13.31
CA TRP A 91 5.13 6.65 12.85
C TRP A 91 5.79 5.32 13.30
N GLN A 92 6.98 5.37 13.90
CA GLN A 92 7.64 4.21 14.51
C GLN A 92 7.26 4.02 15.97
N ALA A 93 6.67 5.03 16.60
CA ALA A 93 6.22 5.01 17.99
C ALA A 93 4.70 4.81 18.12
N PRO A 94 4.20 4.38 19.30
CA PRO A 94 2.77 4.41 19.61
C PRO A 94 2.22 5.82 19.52
N SER A 95 0.93 5.95 19.17
CA SER A 95 0.31 7.28 19.01
C SER A 95 0.14 8.06 20.32
N GLU A 96 0.08 7.35 21.45
CA GLU A 96 0.00 7.91 22.79
C GLU A 96 1.07 7.30 23.71
N ASN A 97 1.48 8.07 24.71
CA ASN A 97 2.47 7.63 25.70
C ASN A 97 1.91 6.64 26.74
N GLN A 98 0.58 6.52 26.83
CA GLN A 98 -0.06 5.57 27.74
C GLN A 98 -0.04 4.14 27.14
N PRO A 99 -0.06 3.09 27.99
CA PRO A 99 -0.18 1.73 27.51
C PRO A 99 -1.47 1.52 26.72
N TYR A 100 -1.46 0.56 25.79
CA TYR A 100 -2.68 0.09 25.15
C TYR A 100 -3.64 -0.54 26.19
N PRO A 101 -4.97 -0.44 25.98
CA PRO A 101 -5.94 -0.96 26.93
C PRO A 101 -5.95 -2.50 26.96
N ASP A 102 -6.21 -3.05 28.15
CA ASP A 102 -6.50 -4.47 28.34
C ASP A 102 -7.94 -4.77 27.87
N LEU A 103 -8.06 -5.38 26.69
CA LEU A 103 -9.35 -5.64 26.05
C LEU A 103 -10.26 -6.58 26.83
N THR A 104 -9.72 -7.39 27.76
CA THR A 104 -10.52 -8.30 28.58
C THR A 104 -11.43 -7.55 29.57
N GLN A 105 -11.13 -6.28 29.84
CA GLN A 105 -11.88 -5.41 30.76
C GLN A 105 -12.94 -4.55 30.04
N HIS A 106 -13.09 -4.69 28.72
CA HIS A 106 -13.89 -3.78 27.90
C HIS A 106 -14.90 -4.55 27.02
N PRO A 107 -16.04 -4.99 27.58
CA PRO A 107 -17.01 -5.83 26.85
C PRO A 107 -17.72 -5.09 25.70
N ASN A 108 -17.73 -3.75 25.68
CA ASN A 108 -18.31 -2.95 24.59
C ASN A 108 -17.23 -2.36 23.68
N LEU A 109 -16.14 -3.12 23.47
CA LEU A 109 -15.03 -2.74 22.61
C LEU A 109 -15.51 -2.42 21.19
N SER A 110 -15.00 -1.32 20.63
CA SER A 110 -15.11 -0.99 19.20
C SER A 110 -13.91 -0.18 18.73
N LEU A 111 -13.68 -0.22 17.42
CA LEU A 111 -12.78 0.71 16.73
C LEU A 111 -13.63 1.73 15.96
N VAL A 112 -13.43 3.02 16.21
CA VAL A 112 -14.11 4.09 15.47
C VAL A 112 -13.06 4.84 14.65
N VAL A 113 -13.13 4.70 13.33
CA VAL A 113 -12.28 5.39 12.36
C VAL A 113 -12.95 6.69 11.99
N SER A 114 -12.26 7.79 12.25
CA SER A 114 -12.71 9.13 11.91
C SER A 114 -11.93 9.64 10.70
N LEU A 115 -12.59 9.69 9.54
CA LEU A 115 -12.04 10.16 8.27
C LEU A 115 -11.71 11.65 8.34
N ASN A 116 -12.54 12.46 8.99
CA ASN A 116 -12.24 13.90 9.11
C ASN A 116 -11.05 14.20 10.04
N LYS A 117 -10.88 13.44 11.14
CA LYS A 117 -9.78 13.64 12.10
C LYS A 117 -8.53 12.86 11.74
N GLN A 118 -8.62 11.90 10.83
CA GLN A 118 -7.53 10.98 10.52
C GLN A 118 -7.06 10.27 11.80
N ARG A 119 -8.00 9.67 12.51
CA ARG A 119 -7.77 8.94 13.78
C ARG A 119 -8.53 7.62 13.80
N VAL A 120 -8.00 6.65 14.55
CA VAL A 120 -8.79 5.51 15.04
C VAL A 120 -8.92 5.64 16.55
N PHE A 121 -10.14 5.58 17.06
CA PHE A 121 -10.42 5.55 18.48
C PHE A 121 -10.71 4.13 18.92
N VAL A 122 -9.97 3.62 19.90
CA VAL A 122 -10.32 2.40 20.62
C VAL A 122 -11.31 2.80 21.71
N LYS A 123 -12.53 2.24 21.67
CA LYS A 123 -13.62 2.66 22.55
C LYS A 123 -14.21 1.52 23.35
N ASP A 124 -14.74 1.84 24.53
CA ASP A 124 -15.67 1.02 25.31
C ASP A 124 -16.97 1.81 25.47
N GLY A 125 -17.94 1.53 24.58
CA GLY A 125 -19.13 2.36 24.41
C GLY A 125 -18.77 3.82 24.09
N ALA A 126 -19.21 4.75 24.94
CA ALA A 126 -18.95 6.18 24.76
C ALA A 126 -17.51 6.60 25.09
N LYS A 127 -16.80 5.82 25.92
CA LYS A 127 -15.47 6.16 26.43
C LYS A 127 -14.40 5.84 25.39
N THR A 128 -13.54 6.81 25.08
CA THR A 128 -12.30 6.57 24.34
C THR A 128 -11.23 6.08 25.31
N LEU A 129 -10.65 4.92 25.01
CA LEU A 129 -9.57 4.28 25.77
C LEU A 129 -8.19 4.65 25.24
N TYR A 130 -8.08 4.76 23.91
CA TYR A 130 -6.83 5.04 23.21
C TYR A 130 -7.11 5.72 21.87
N THR A 131 -6.23 6.60 21.42
CA THR A 131 -6.32 7.28 20.13
C THR A 131 -5.10 6.98 19.26
N MET A 132 -5.33 6.43 18.08
CA MET A 132 -4.29 6.16 17.08
C MET A 132 -4.31 7.24 15.99
N TYR A 133 -3.13 7.66 15.54
CA TYR A 133 -2.98 8.37 14.27
C TYR A 133 -3.34 7.44 13.12
N ALA A 134 -4.06 7.98 12.13
CA ALA A 134 -4.42 7.22 10.95
C ALA A 134 -4.19 8.03 9.67
N SER A 135 -4.02 7.35 8.54
CA SER A 135 -4.21 7.93 7.21
C SER A 135 -5.14 7.03 6.41
N THR A 136 -6.33 7.55 6.09
CA THR A 136 -7.38 6.80 5.38
C THR A 136 -7.30 7.01 3.87
N GLY A 137 -8.29 6.50 3.14
CA GLY A 137 -8.42 6.61 1.70
C GLY A 137 -8.58 8.04 1.23
N ILE A 138 -7.79 8.42 0.21
CA ILE A 138 -7.98 9.68 -0.52
C ILE A 138 -9.36 9.69 -1.20
N ASP A 139 -9.89 10.89 -1.48
CA ASP A 139 -11.15 11.07 -2.19
C ASP A 139 -12.33 10.27 -1.59
N ASP A 140 -12.36 10.13 -0.26
CA ASP A 140 -13.38 9.40 0.49
C ASP A 140 -13.48 7.91 0.10
N SER A 141 -12.38 7.31 -0.35
CA SER A 141 -12.33 5.90 -0.77
C SER A 141 -12.37 4.88 0.37
N THR A 142 -12.20 5.30 1.63
CA THR A 142 -12.49 4.42 2.77
C THR A 142 -14.00 4.39 3.00
N PRO A 143 -14.65 3.21 2.98
CA PRO A 143 -16.10 3.14 3.00
C PRO A 143 -16.66 3.54 4.37
N HIS A 144 -17.69 4.37 4.35
CA HIS A 144 -18.46 4.72 5.54
C HIS A 144 -19.34 3.56 6.00
N GLY A 145 -19.58 3.47 7.31
CA GLY A 145 -20.59 2.57 7.87
C GLY A 145 -20.07 1.67 8.99
N HIS A 146 -20.76 0.54 9.16
CA HIS A 146 -20.54 -0.40 10.26
C HIS A 146 -20.02 -1.73 9.73
N PHE A 147 -18.82 -2.08 10.17
CA PHE A 147 -18.08 -3.28 9.80
C PHE A 147 -17.65 -4.04 11.05
N LYS A 148 -16.87 -5.11 10.85
CA LYS A 148 -16.27 -5.89 11.93
C LYS A 148 -14.89 -6.36 11.51
N ILE A 149 -13.97 -6.47 12.47
CA ILE A 149 -12.70 -7.16 12.24
C ILE A 149 -12.99 -8.57 11.73
N GLN A 150 -12.36 -8.94 10.61
CA GLN A 150 -12.48 -10.23 9.97
C GLN A 150 -11.29 -11.12 10.33
N SER A 151 -11.34 -12.39 9.93
CA SER A 151 -10.29 -13.37 10.26
C SER A 151 -9.00 -13.21 9.47
N GLU A 152 -9.03 -12.48 8.35
CA GLU A 152 -7.87 -12.31 7.46
C GLU A 152 -6.89 -11.30 8.05
N ARG A 153 -5.69 -11.79 8.38
CA ARG A 153 -4.59 -11.01 8.93
C ARG A 153 -3.27 -11.59 8.43
N GLY A 154 -2.20 -10.80 8.42
CA GLY A 154 -0.88 -11.29 8.04
C GLY A 154 0.24 -10.29 8.32
N TYR A 155 1.48 -10.78 8.25
CA TYR A 155 2.66 -9.99 8.58
C TYR A 155 3.03 -8.98 7.51
N ASP A 156 2.75 -9.27 6.25
CA ASP A 156 3.08 -8.42 5.12
C ASP A 156 2.15 -8.67 3.92
N PHE A 157 2.01 -7.67 3.07
CA PHE A 157 1.47 -7.80 1.73
C PHE A 157 2.17 -6.81 0.79
N PHE A 158 2.02 -7.03 -0.52
CA PHE A 158 2.43 -6.07 -1.54
C PHE A 158 1.35 -5.98 -2.63
N ASN A 159 0.93 -4.76 -2.98
CA ASN A 159 0.04 -4.48 -4.10
C ASN A 159 0.87 -3.96 -5.30
N PRO A 160 1.01 -4.75 -6.38
CA PRO A 160 1.72 -4.31 -7.58
C PRO A 160 1.08 -3.14 -8.32
N GLU A 161 -0.24 -2.92 -8.20
CA GLU A 161 -0.91 -1.79 -8.84
C GLU A 161 -0.54 -0.47 -8.16
N GLU A 162 -0.41 -0.49 -6.84
CA GLU A 162 -0.03 0.67 -6.03
C GLU A 162 1.49 0.83 -5.89
N GLN A 163 2.26 -0.21 -6.24
CA GLN A 163 3.70 -0.31 -5.95
C GLN A 163 4.02 -0.11 -4.46
N MET A 164 3.09 -0.53 -3.59
CA MET A 164 3.20 -0.38 -2.13
C MET A 164 2.79 -1.67 -1.44
N GLY A 165 3.53 -1.99 -0.39
CA GLY A 165 3.16 -2.99 0.60
C GLY A 165 2.87 -2.36 1.96
N ALA A 166 2.67 -3.21 2.96
CA ALA A 166 2.68 -2.83 4.36
C ALA A 166 2.86 -4.05 5.25
N HIS A 167 3.05 -3.80 6.54
CA HIS A 167 3.13 -4.84 7.57
C HIS A 167 1.88 -4.88 8.45
N TYR A 168 1.73 -6.00 9.18
CA TYR A 168 0.71 -6.21 10.22
C TYR A 168 -0.71 -5.85 9.78
N TYR A 169 -1.18 -6.46 8.70
CA TYR A 169 -2.51 -6.16 8.19
C TYR A 169 -3.60 -6.92 8.95
N THR A 170 -4.76 -6.29 9.12
CA THR A 170 -6.00 -6.89 9.64
C THR A 170 -7.17 -6.43 8.79
N SER A 171 -7.91 -7.38 8.21
CA SER A 171 -9.10 -7.07 7.41
C SER A 171 -10.28 -6.65 8.27
N PHE A 172 -11.04 -5.66 7.79
CA PHE A 172 -12.32 -5.28 8.39
C PHE A 172 -13.48 -5.29 7.38
N TYR A 173 -13.21 -5.33 6.07
CA TYR A 173 -14.25 -5.37 5.06
C TYR A 173 -13.78 -6.04 3.75
N LEU A 174 -14.71 -6.74 3.10
CA LEU A 174 -14.52 -7.50 1.86
C LEU A 174 -13.35 -8.50 1.85
N HIS A 175 -13.04 -9.12 3.00
CA HIS A 175 -12.13 -10.28 3.10
C HIS A 175 -10.75 -10.03 2.47
N GLY A 176 -10.10 -8.94 2.90
CA GLY A 176 -8.74 -8.59 2.49
C GLY A 176 -8.64 -7.38 1.57
N THR A 177 -9.75 -6.79 1.13
CA THR A 177 -9.73 -5.55 0.33
C THR A 177 -9.50 -4.31 1.20
N TYR A 178 -10.15 -4.23 2.36
CA TYR A 178 -10.02 -3.08 3.26
C TYR A 178 -9.41 -3.51 4.59
N LEU A 179 -8.26 -2.92 4.88
CA LEU A 179 -7.34 -3.36 5.92
C LEU A 179 -6.99 -2.21 6.87
N PHE A 180 -6.80 -2.53 8.15
CA PHE A 180 -5.88 -1.78 9.01
C PHE A 180 -4.48 -2.32 8.75
N HIS A 181 -3.48 -1.46 8.56
CA HIS A 181 -2.08 -1.88 8.40
C HIS A 181 -1.11 -0.73 8.72
N THR A 182 0.20 -1.00 8.77
CA THR A 182 1.21 0.05 8.98
C THR A 182 1.21 1.10 7.86
N VAL A 183 1.91 2.22 8.07
CA VAL A 183 2.42 3.04 6.95
C VAL A 183 3.10 2.16 5.87
N PRO A 184 3.06 2.56 4.58
CA PRO A 184 3.38 1.65 3.49
C PRO A 184 4.87 1.39 3.34
N THR A 185 5.19 0.27 2.74
CA THR A 185 6.53 -0.15 2.34
C THR A 185 6.68 -0.21 0.83
N ASP A 186 7.92 -0.17 0.35
CA ASP A 186 8.27 -0.46 -1.03
C ASP A 186 8.30 -1.98 -1.31
N ILE A 187 8.66 -2.35 -2.54
CA ILE A 187 8.79 -3.77 -2.96
C ILE A 187 9.81 -4.57 -2.14
N ASN A 188 10.78 -3.89 -1.50
CA ASN A 188 11.81 -4.50 -0.68
C ASN A 188 11.43 -4.53 0.81
N GLY A 189 10.20 -4.14 1.15
CA GLY A 189 9.73 -4.05 2.53
C GLY A 189 10.31 -2.88 3.32
N GLN A 190 10.91 -1.88 2.66
CA GLN A 190 11.40 -0.67 3.32
C GLN A 190 10.29 0.36 3.45
N TYR A 191 10.13 0.98 4.62
CA TYR A 191 9.09 1.99 4.82
C TYR A 191 9.29 3.22 3.93
N ILE A 192 8.23 3.67 3.29
CA ILE A 192 8.25 4.85 2.42
C ILE A 192 8.01 6.08 3.30
N GLU A 193 9.10 6.72 3.75
CA GLU A 193 9.04 7.82 4.72
C GLU A 193 8.14 8.98 4.28
N ALA A 194 8.13 9.30 2.99
CA ALA A 194 7.29 10.37 2.42
C ALA A 194 5.78 10.06 2.54
N GLU A 195 5.39 8.79 2.44
CA GLU A 195 4.01 8.35 2.66
C GLU A 195 3.69 8.28 4.15
N ALA A 196 4.63 7.79 4.96
CA ALA A 196 4.49 7.72 6.41
C ALA A 196 4.34 9.12 7.04
N ALA A 197 4.97 10.15 6.46
CA ALA A 197 4.84 11.54 6.89
C ALA A 197 3.42 12.12 6.75
N LYS A 198 2.50 11.45 6.03
CA LYS A 198 1.07 11.87 5.94
C LYS A 198 0.26 11.43 7.15
N LEU A 199 0.77 10.46 7.93
CA LEU A 199 0.07 9.82 9.04
C LEU A 199 -0.52 10.87 9.99
N GLY A 200 -1.81 10.74 10.28
CA GLY A 200 -2.54 11.60 11.22
C GLY A 200 -2.77 13.04 10.76
N GLN A 201 -2.33 13.41 9.55
CA GLN A 201 -2.46 14.77 9.02
C GLN A 201 -3.45 14.83 7.86
N LYS A 202 -3.45 13.82 6.99
CA LYS A 202 -4.33 13.75 5.82
C LYS A 202 -4.53 12.31 5.33
N PRO A 203 -5.57 12.05 4.52
CA PRO A 203 -5.69 10.80 3.78
C PRO A 203 -4.45 10.53 2.92
N GLY A 204 -4.16 9.26 2.70
CA GLY A 204 -2.99 8.84 1.93
C GLY A 204 -3.06 7.45 1.31
N SER A 205 -4.11 6.67 1.56
CA SER A 205 -4.27 5.32 0.99
C SER A 205 -5.29 5.31 -0.15
N HIS A 206 -5.51 4.13 -0.74
CA HIS A 206 -6.58 3.86 -1.72
C HIS A 206 -7.85 3.26 -1.09
N GLY A 207 -7.98 3.31 0.24
CA GLY A 207 -9.16 2.84 0.97
C GLY A 207 -8.85 2.21 2.33
N CYS A 208 -7.67 1.63 2.50
CA CYS A 208 -7.22 1.07 3.78
C CYS A 208 -6.96 2.14 4.85
N VAL A 209 -6.91 1.73 6.11
CA VAL A 209 -6.55 2.59 7.24
C VAL A 209 -5.10 2.34 7.62
N ARG A 210 -4.21 3.28 7.26
CA ARG A 210 -2.78 3.25 7.59
C ARG A 210 -2.57 3.75 9.03
N LEU A 211 -1.73 3.08 9.81
CA LEU A 211 -1.43 3.38 11.21
C LEU A 211 0.07 3.44 11.46
N SER A 212 0.49 3.90 12.64
CA SER A 212 1.89 3.71 13.10
C SER A 212 2.22 2.21 13.21
N ILE A 213 3.51 1.88 13.24
CA ILE A 213 3.96 0.49 13.35
C ILE A 213 3.39 -0.18 14.61
N PRO A 214 3.53 0.42 15.81
CA PRO A 214 3.04 -0.22 17.03
C PRO A 214 1.51 -0.34 17.07
N ASP A 215 0.78 0.64 16.53
CA ASP A 215 -0.68 0.62 16.54
C ASP A 215 -1.26 -0.45 15.61
N ALA A 216 -0.73 -0.58 14.39
CA ALA A 216 -1.12 -1.66 13.48
C ALA A 216 -0.80 -3.03 14.07
N LYS A 217 0.39 -3.19 14.64
CA LYS A 217 0.80 -4.43 15.32
C LYS A 217 -0.11 -4.76 16.50
N TRP A 218 -0.46 -3.77 17.32
CA TRP A 218 -1.36 -3.98 18.45
C TRP A 218 -2.75 -4.44 17.98
N ILE A 219 -3.31 -3.81 16.93
CA ILE A 219 -4.57 -4.29 16.34
C ILE A 219 -4.38 -5.74 15.90
N PHE A 220 -3.37 -6.02 15.07
CA PHE A 220 -3.05 -7.33 14.51
C PHE A 220 -2.93 -8.45 15.55
N GLU A 221 -2.31 -8.18 16.71
CA GLU A 221 -2.07 -9.20 17.72
C GLU A 221 -3.22 -9.35 18.71
N THR A 222 -3.91 -8.24 19.04
CA THR A 222 -4.75 -8.21 20.25
C THR A 222 -6.24 -8.04 19.96
N VAL A 223 -6.62 -7.32 18.90
CA VAL A 223 -8.03 -7.02 18.64
C VAL A 223 -8.73 -8.28 18.09
N PRO A 224 -9.79 -8.79 18.76
CA PRO A 224 -10.45 -10.01 18.34
C PRO A 224 -11.23 -9.87 17.01
N THR A 225 -11.30 -10.96 16.25
CA THR A 225 -12.28 -11.11 15.16
C THR A 225 -13.70 -10.86 15.67
N GLY A 226 -14.50 -10.17 14.88
CA GLY A 226 -15.86 -9.77 15.25
C GLY A 226 -15.95 -8.44 16.00
N THR A 227 -14.83 -7.85 16.44
CA THR A 227 -14.82 -6.50 17.04
C THR A 227 -15.46 -5.49 16.09
N PRO A 228 -16.48 -4.73 16.53
CA PRO A 228 -17.11 -3.70 15.71
C PRO A 228 -16.12 -2.64 15.22
N VAL A 229 -16.26 -2.26 13.96
CA VAL A 229 -15.54 -1.16 13.34
C VAL A 229 -16.57 -0.18 12.79
N VAL A 230 -16.49 1.09 13.18
CA VAL A 230 -17.35 2.16 12.66
C VAL A 230 -16.48 3.14 11.89
N ILE A 231 -16.90 3.55 10.70
CA ILE A 231 -16.17 4.51 9.86
C ILE A 231 -17.08 5.71 9.57
N GLU A 232 -16.61 6.90 9.96
CA GLU A 232 -17.34 8.18 9.93
C GLU A 232 -16.47 9.41 9.65
#